data_AF-A9DA94-F1
#
_entry.id   AF-A9DA94-F1
#
_cell.length_a   1.000
_cell.length_b   1.000
_cell.length_c   1.000
_cell.angle_alpha   90.00
_cell.angle_beta   90.00
_cell.angle_gamma   90.00
#
_symmetry.space_group_name_H-M   'P 1'
#
loop_
_entity.id
_entity.type
_entity.pdbx_description
1 polymer ?
#
loop_
_entity_poly.entity_id
_entity_poly.type
_entity_poly.pdbx_seq_one_letter_code
_entity_poly.pdbx_strand_id
1 'polypeptide(L)'
;MSSKGSVNNSQTKSQTSDFDTELAQIIPEMPDATRLKFATFLDSADNPLPEFKQQFIDSFQKFETLTQTDSQVRPLLPEGTTEETLAKELAKVDGSQSILKAEQQEAADIFNLMFESLSKLEPCDDIEEIRKLANAPTLAEAFPQEEEFDFSDLVDAMPQESAEIFHAAIACQLAGMTKPAKLLFKLFTQRQFIDANEGYQSLQTDITKYKGAIETAKHHSKKGENSHHASNRKRKEFAIGLFKEKPYKNPKQATERLFPSINDYANSINHPFTSEYQGFQTVYRWFLAERKNK
;
A
#
# COMPACT_ATOMS: atom_id res chain seq x y z
N MET A 1 24.04 -78.44 10.34
CA MET A 1 24.94 -77.83 9.34
C MET A 1 24.06 -77.08 8.36
N SER A 2 23.99 -75.78 8.57
CA SER A 2 22.95 -74.90 8.04
C SER A 2 23.27 -74.35 6.66
N SER A 3 22.19 -74.11 5.95
CA SER A 3 22.03 -73.58 4.59
C SER A 3 22.79 -72.27 4.33
N LYS A 4 23.33 -72.15 3.10
CA LYS A 4 23.80 -70.91 2.47
C LYS A 4 22.61 -70.20 1.78
N GLY A 5 22.66 -68.88 1.79
CA GLY A 5 21.78 -67.98 1.03
C GLY A 5 21.75 -66.62 1.71
N SER A 6 22.82 -65.83 1.62
CA SER A 6 23.03 -64.77 0.62
C SER A 6 22.00 -63.64 0.74
N VAL A 7 22.51 -62.52 1.24
CA VAL A 7 21.87 -61.24 1.54
C VAL A 7 21.20 -60.65 0.30
N ASN A 8 19.91 -60.35 0.40
CA ASN A 8 19.23 -59.43 -0.51
C ASN A 8 19.19 -58.06 0.15
N ASN A 9 19.97 -57.15 -0.43
CA ASN A 9 20.05 -55.74 -0.08
C ASN A 9 18.88 -55.03 -0.78
N SER A 10 17.76 -54.85 -0.07
CA SER A 10 16.64 -54.04 -0.57
C SER A 10 16.86 -52.60 -0.13
N GLN A 11 17.34 -51.79 -1.08
CA GLN A 11 17.23 -50.34 -1.07
C GLN A 11 15.78 -49.95 -0.80
N THR A 12 15.50 -49.36 0.36
CA THR A 12 14.32 -48.53 0.58
C THR A 12 14.52 -47.24 -0.20
N LYS A 13 14.02 -47.21 -1.44
CA LYS A 13 13.73 -45.95 -2.13
C LYS A 13 12.70 -45.21 -1.28
N SER A 14 13.11 -44.08 -0.72
CA SER A 14 12.21 -43.07 -0.17
C SER A 14 11.16 -42.74 -1.24
N GLN A 15 9.89 -43.06 -0.96
CA GLN A 15 8.77 -42.51 -1.71
C GLN A 15 8.63 -41.06 -1.29
N THR A 16 9.26 -40.14 -2.02
CA THR A 16 8.85 -38.73 -2.03
C THR A 16 7.36 -38.69 -2.34
N SER A 17 6.55 -38.18 -1.41
CA SER A 17 5.10 -38.12 -1.56
C SER A 17 4.74 -37.17 -2.72
N ASP A 18 3.57 -37.38 -3.35
CA ASP A 18 3.05 -36.44 -4.37
C ASP A 18 2.95 -35.00 -3.82
N PHE A 19 2.84 -34.87 -2.50
CA PHE A 19 2.78 -33.62 -1.78
C PHE A 19 4.13 -32.90 -1.65
N ASP A 20 5.22 -33.62 -1.41
CA ASP A 20 6.58 -33.06 -1.49
C ASP A 20 6.82 -32.44 -2.88
N THR A 21 6.25 -33.06 -3.91
CA THR A 21 6.34 -32.58 -5.29
C THR A 21 5.48 -31.34 -5.53
N GLU A 22 4.28 -31.25 -4.94
CA GLU A 22 3.44 -30.03 -4.98
C GLU A 22 4.04 -28.88 -4.16
N LEU A 23 4.50 -29.12 -2.93
CA LEU A 23 5.20 -28.14 -2.10
C LEU A 23 6.48 -27.63 -2.78
N ALA A 24 7.22 -28.52 -3.47
CA ALA A 24 8.39 -28.13 -4.24
C ALA A 24 8.06 -27.23 -5.45
N GLN A 25 6.87 -27.37 -6.03
CA GLN A 25 6.39 -26.52 -7.13
C GLN A 25 5.82 -25.18 -6.64
N ILE A 26 5.24 -25.15 -5.44
CA ILE A 26 4.54 -23.99 -4.86
C ILE A 26 5.47 -23.10 -4.02
N ILE A 27 6.58 -23.64 -3.48
CA ILE A 27 7.49 -22.86 -2.63
C ILE A 27 8.96 -23.02 -3.08
N PRO A 28 9.34 -22.52 -4.27
CA PRO A 28 10.68 -22.73 -4.82
C PRO A 28 11.79 -22.07 -3.99
N GLU A 29 11.49 -21.00 -3.25
CA GLU A 29 12.47 -20.23 -2.47
C GLU A 29 12.63 -20.69 -1.01
N MET A 30 11.76 -21.57 -0.51
CA MET A 30 11.90 -22.08 0.86
C MET A 30 13.08 -23.07 0.91
N PRO A 31 14.00 -22.97 1.89
CA PRO A 31 15.10 -23.92 2.01
C PRO A 31 14.60 -25.36 2.00
N ASP A 32 15.22 -26.24 1.20
CA ASP A 32 14.76 -27.62 0.96
C ASP A 32 14.54 -28.39 2.26
N ALA A 33 15.37 -28.12 3.29
CA ALA A 33 15.24 -28.71 4.62
C ALA A 33 13.95 -28.28 5.34
N THR A 34 13.56 -27.01 5.25
CA THR A 34 12.33 -26.48 5.83
C THR A 34 11.11 -27.01 5.10
N ARG A 35 11.20 -27.10 3.76
CA ARG A 35 10.15 -27.60 2.87
C ARG A 35 9.83 -29.07 3.13
N LEU A 36 10.87 -29.92 3.17
CA LEU A 36 10.76 -31.35 3.45
C LEU A 36 10.19 -31.61 4.85
N LYS A 37 10.57 -30.79 5.85
CA LYS A 37 10.05 -30.89 7.22
C LYS A 37 8.59 -30.48 7.32
N PHE A 38 8.19 -29.41 6.64
CA PHE A 38 6.79 -28.98 6.54
C PHE A 38 5.92 -30.03 5.83
N ALA A 39 6.46 -30.63 4.76
CA ALA A 39 5.83 -31.72 4.04
C ALA A 39 5.62 -32.93 4.96
N THR A 40 6.67 -33.32 5.71
CA THR A 40 6.66 -34.46 6.63
C THR A 40 5.69 -34.25 7.80
N PHE A 41 5.61 -33.03 8.37
CA PHE A 41 4.65 -32.69 9.42
C PHE A 41 3.20 -32.82 8.96
N LEU A 42 2.90 -32.36 7.74
CA LEU A 42 1.56 -32.42 7.16
C LEU A 42 1.20 -33.81 6.60
N ASP A 43 2.18 -34.63 6.21
CA ASP A 43 2.02 -36.02 5.77
C ASP A 43 2.08 -37.06 6.91
N SER A 44 2.32 -36.62 8.14
CA SER A 44 2.32 -37.46 9.33
C SER A 44 1.02 -38.27 9.43
N ALA A 45 1.13 -39.58 9.68
CA ALA A 45 -0.02 -40.45 9.92
C ALA A 45 -0.81 -40.07 11.20
N ASP A 46 -0.19 -39.27 12.07
CA ASP A 46 -0.78 -38.68 13.27
C ASP A 46 -1.28 -37.24 13.04
N ASN A 47 -1.33 -36.76 11.80
CA ASN A 47 -1.88 -35.44 11.49
C ASN A 47 -3.38 -35.41 11.87
N PRO A 48 -3.78 -34.64 12.90
CA PRO A 48 -5.15 -34.65 13.40
C PRO A 48 -6.16 -34.04 12.41
N LEU A 49 -5.70 -33.42 11.31
CA LEU A 49 -6.55 -32.72 10.35
C LEU A 49 -6.12 -32.97 8.89
N PRO A 50 -6.51 -34.09 8.26
CA PRO A 50 -6.25 -34.34 6.83
C PRO A 50 -6.85 -33.27 5.91
N GLU A 51 -7.97 -32.66 6.29
CA GLU A 51 -8.61 -31.55 5.56
C GLU A 51 -7.85 -30.22 5.68
N PHE A 52 -7.04 -30.05 6.74
CA PHE A 52 -6.21 -28.85 6.95
C PHE A 52 -5.13 -28.75 5.89
N LYS A 53 -4.55 -29.89 5.49
CA LYS A 53 -3.50 -29.95 4.48
C LYS A 53 -3.92 -29.28 3.18
N GLN A 54 -5.08 -29.66 2.61
CA GLN A 54 -5.56 -29.06 1.36
C GLN A 54 -5.91 -27.58 1.53
N GLN A 55 -6.56 -27.20 2.63
CA GLN A 55 -6.91 -25.79 2.90
C GLN A 55 -5.68 -24.89 3.05
N PHE A 56 -4.62 -25.42 3.66
CA PHE A 56 -3.34 -24.73 3.80
C PHE A 56 -2.67 -24.55 2.43
N ILE A 57 -2.58 -25.61 1.63
CA ILE A 57 -2.05 -25.55 0.25
C ILE A 57 -2.81 -24.51 -0.57
N ASP A 58 -4.15 -24.58 -0.59
CA ASP A 58 -4.99 -23.68 -1.37
C ASP A 58 -4.80 -22.22 -0.93
N SER A 59 -4.67 -21.97 0.37
CA SER A 59 -4.45 -20.62 0.92
C SER A 59 -3.06 -20.10 0.59
N PHE A 60 -2.05 -20.96 0.64
CA PHE A 60 -0.68 -20.62 0.28
C PHE A 60 -0.55 -20.34 -1.23
N GLN A 61 -1.13 -21.18 -2.09
CA GLN A 61 -1.16 -20.94 -3.53
C GLN A 61 -1.86 -19.62 -3.89
N LYS A 62 -2.95 -19.28 -3.19
CA LYS A 62 -3.60 -17.97 -3.34
C LYS A 62 -2.67 -16.84 -2.93
N PHE A 63 -1.94 -17.00 -1.84
CA PHE A 63 -0.97 -16.01 -1.37
C PHE A 63 0.18 -15.84 -2.37
N GLU A 64 0.75 -16.94 -2.89
CA GLU A 64 1.80 -16.92 -3.91
C GLU A 64 1.31 -16.29 -5.22
N THR A 65 0.09 -16.65 -5.66
CA THR A 65 -0.52 -16.03 -6.85
C THR A 65 -0.66 -14.52 -6.65
N LEU A 66 -1.04 -14.07 -5.44
CA LEU A 66 -1.14 -12.65 -5.13
C LEU A 66 0.22 -11.96 -5.16
N THR A 67 1.27 -12.56 -4.62
CA THR A 67 2.63 -11.95 -4.64
C THR A 67 3.25 -11.93 -6.04
N GLN A 68 2.83 -12.82 -6.93
CA GLN A 68 3.21 -12.83 -8.35
C GLN A 68 2.33 -11.92 -9.21
N THR A 69 1.16 -11.52 -8.72
CA THR A 69 0.24 -10.66 -9.45
C THR A 69 0.75 -9.22 -9.43
N ASP A 70 0.84 -8.62 -10.62
CA ASP A 70 1.19 -7.22 -10.74
C ASP A 70 0.16 -6.34 -10.01
N SER A 71 0.66 -5.41 -9.20
CA SER A 71 -0.18 -4.43 -8.52
C SER A 71 -1.06 -3.66 -9.50
N GLN A 72 -2.30 -3.39 -9.11
CA GLN A 72 -3.29 -2.64 -9.88
C GLN A 72 -2.86 -1.19 -10.12
N VAL A 73 -1.91 -0.65 -9.36
CA VAL A 73 -1.34 0.67 -9.65
C VAL A 73 -0.31 0.66 -10.78
N ARG A 74 0.29 -0.49 -11.12
CA ARG A 74 1.30 -0.64 -12.17
C ARG A 74 0.84 -0.09 -13.54
N PRO A 75 -0.35 -0.45 -14.08
CA PRO A 75 -0.81 0.09 -15.36
C PRO A 75 -1.13 1.60 -15.32
N LEU A 76 -1.22 2.21 -14.14
CA LEU A 76 -1.47 3.64 -13.96
C LEU A 76 -0.17 4.46 -13.92
N LEU A 77 0.98 3.77 -13.87
CA LEU A 77 2.30 4.40 -13.83
C LEU A 77 2.86 4.62 -15.23
N PRO A 78 3.61 5.72 -15.44
CA PRO A 78 4.31 5.93 -16.70
C PRO A 78 5.41 4.88 -16.92
N GLU A 79 5.67 4.54 -18.17
CA GLU A 79 6.79 3.67 -18.55
C GLU A 79 8.13 4.25 -18.06
N GLY A 80 8.99 3.38 -17.53
CA GLY A 80 10.29 3.77 -16.97
C GLY A 80 10.25 4.30 -15.53
N THR A 81 9.12 4.17 -14.83
CA THR A 81 9.06 4.43 -13.37
C THR A 81 10.07 3.52 -12.65
N THR A 82 10.95 4.12 -11.88
CA THR A 82 11.96 3.44 -11.06
C THR A 82 11.55 3.44 -9.59
N GLU A 83 12.20 2.62 -8.76
CA GLU A 83 11.98 2.60 -7.31
C GLU A 83 12.11 3.99 -6.67
N GLU A 84 13.14 4.75 -7.05
CA GLU A 84 13.37 6.12 -6.56
C GLU A 84 12.28 7.12 -6.97
N THR A 85 11.58 6.87 -8.09
CA THR A 85 10.56 7.79 -8.63
C THR A 85 9.13 7.31 -8.37
N LEU A 86 8.98 6.07 -7.89
CA LEU A 86 7.70 5.40 -7.70
C LEU A 86 6.73 6.21 -6.84
N ALA A 87 7.14 6.61 -5.64
CA ALA A 87 6.29 7.36 -4.72
C ALA A 87 5.80 8.69 -5.32
N LYS A 88 6.66 9.35 -6.10
CA LYS A 88 6.34 10.63 -6.76
C LYS A 88 5.34 10.44 -7.90
N GLU A 89 5.47 9.38 -8.69
CA GLU A 89 4.52 9.09 -9.77
C GLU A 89 3.18 8.60 -9.19
N LEU A 90 3.19 7.74 -8.18
CA LEU A 90 1.99 7.31 -7.46
C LEU A 90 1.23 8.47 -6.80
N ALA A 91 1.94 9.51 -6.35
CA ALA A 91 1.30 10.71 -5.80
C ALA A 91 0.47 11.49 -6.82
N LYS A 92 0.72 11.31 -8.13
CA LYS A 92 -0.06 11.93 -9.20
C LYS A 92 -1.29 11.10 -9.60
N VAL A 93 -1.32 9.83 -9.21
CA VAL A 93 -2.42 8.90 -9.51
C VAL A 93 -3.49 9.04 -8.43
N ASP A 94 -4.71 9.38 -8.83
CA ASP A 94 -5.84 9.49 -7.92
C ASP A 94 -6.19 8.11 -7.34
N GLY A 95 -6.38 8.05 -6.01
CA GLY A 95 -6.75 6.80 -5.32
C GLY A 95 -5.61 5.78 -5.13
N SER A 96 -4.38 6.05 -5.57
CA SER A 96 -3.24 5.11 -5.50
C SER A 96 -3.03 4.47 -4.11
N GLN A 97 -3.06 5.27 -3.05
CA GLN A 97 -2.90 4.79 -1.67
C GLN A 97 -4.05 3.89 -1.20
N SER A 98 -5.27 4.13 -1.68
CA SER A 98 -6.42 3.30 -1.38
C SER A 98 -6.33 1.95 -2.07
N ILE A 99 -5.84 1.93 -3.32
CA ILE A 99 -5.58 0.70 -4.07
C ILE A 99 -4.51 -0.13 -3.35
N LEU A 100 -3.34 0.47 -3.06
CA LEU A 100 -2.26 -0.21 -2.33
C LEU A 100 -2.71 -0.74 -0.96
N LYS A 101 -3.55 0.02 -0.26
CA LYS A 101 -4.12 -0.42 1.02
C LYS A 101 -5.05 -1.62 0.84
N ALA A 102 -5.87 -1.63 -0.20
CA ALA A 102 -6.77 -2.75 -0.49
C ALA A 102 -5.97 -4.02 -0.83
N GLU A 103 -4.91 -3.89 -1.64
CA GLU A 103 -4.01 -5.00 -1.98
C GLU A 103 -3.31 -5.59 -0.75
N GLN A 104 -2.78 -4.75 0.14
CA GLN A 104 -2.19 -5.24 1.39
C GLN A 104 -3.21 -5.86 2.33
N GLN A 105 -4.44 -5.34 2.37
CA GLN A 105 -5.52 -5.94 3.15
C GLN A 105 -5.94 -7.30 2.59
N GLU A 106 -6.00 -7.43 1.26
CA GLU A 106 -6.27 -8.71 0.59
C GLU A 106 -5.17 -9.74 0.89
N ALA A 107 -3.90 -9.32 0.86
CA ALA A 107 -2.78 -10.17 1.29
C ALA A 107 -2.93 -10.64 2.74
N ALA A 108 -3.24 -9.71 3.66
CA ALA A 108 -3.47 -10.03 5.06
C ALA A 108 -4.68 -10.96 5.27
N ASP A 109 -5.75 -10.78 4.50
CA ASP A 109 -6.96 -11.60 4.58
C ASP A 109 -6.70 -13.02 4.06
N ILE A 110 -6.01 -13.18 2.93
CA ILE A 110 -5.61 -14.48 2.38
C ILE A 110 -4.67 -15.20 3.34
N PHE A 111 -3.68 -14.50 3.89
CA PHE A 111 -2.77 -15.08 4.87
C PHE A 111 -3.51 -15.50 6.15
N ASN A 112 -4.54 -14.73 6.57
CA ASN A 112 -5.36 -15.08 7.73
C ASN A 112 -6.19 -16.36 7.51
N LEU A 113 -6.53 -16.72 6.28
CA LEU A 113 -7.21 -17.99 5.97
C LEU A 113 -6.38 -19.21 6.39
N MET A 114 -5.04 -19.10 6.38
CA MET A 114 -4.17 -20.19 6.85
C MET A 114 -4.39 -20.53 8.34
N PHE A 115 -4.85 -19.56 9.13
CA PHE A 115 -5.15 -19.75 10.55
C PHE A 115 -6.60 -20.17 10.84
N GLU A 116 -7.51 -20.08 9.87
CA GLU A 116 -8.89 -20.57 10.06
C GLU A 116 -8.92 -22.06 10.38
N SER A 117 -8.01 -22.82 9.81
CA SER A 117 -7.92 -24.25 10.07
C SER A 117 -7.35 -24.55 11.45
N LEU A 118 -6.42 -23.74 11.98
CA LEU A 118 -6.01 -23.85 13.38
C LEU A 118 -7.18 -23.61 14.33
N SER A 119 -8.15 -22.78 13.92
CA SER A 119 -9.35 -22.52 14.72
C SER A 119 -10.30 -23.73 14.86
N LYS A 120 -10.08 -24.78 14.05
CA LYS A 120 -10.82 -26.05 14.07
C LYS A 120 -10.14 -27.13 14.92
N LEU A 121 -8.91 -26.88 15.40
CA LEU A 121 -8.24 -27.80 16.31
C LEU A 121 -9.06 -27.93 17.60
N GLU A 122 -9.23 -29.18 18.06
CA GLU A 122 -9.82 -29.43 19.35
C GLU A 122 -8.94 -28.80 20.45
N PRO A 123 -9.55 -28.26 21.53
CA PRO A 123 -8.80 -27.76 22.67
C PRO A 123 -7.89 -28.86 23.24
N CYS A 124 -6.74 -28.47 23.79
CA CYS A 124 -5.91 -29.40 24.54
C CYS A 124 -6.60 -29.70 25.89
N ASP A 125 -6.73 -30.98 26.22
CA ASP A 125 -7.32 -31.41 27.49
C ASP A 125 -6.35 -31.25 28.67
N ASP A 126 -5.05 -31.10 28.42
CA ASP A 126 -4.02 -30.91 29.45
C ASP A 126 -3.80 -29.43 29.77
N ILE A 127 -4.32 -29.02 30.93
CA ILE A 127 -4.19 -27.66 31.45
C ILE A 127 -2.75 -27.27 31.79
N GLU A 128 -1.88 -28.23 32.15
CA GLU A 128 -0.48 -27.96 32.47
C GLU A 128 0.32 -27.70 31.19
N GLU A 129 0.00 -28.37 30.08
CA GLU A 129 0.57 -28.05 28.76
C GLU A 129 0.15 -26.67 28.28
N ILE A 130 -1.14 -26.32 28.42
CA ILE A 130 -1.64 -24.97 28.09
C ILE A 130 -0.92 -23.91 28.93
N ARG A 131 -0.75 -24.15 30.24
CA ARG A 131 -0.04 -23.22 31.13
C ARG A 131 1.44 -23.10 30.77
N LYS A 132 2.10 -24.20 30.44
CA LYS A 132 3.50 -24.21 30.02
C LYS A 132 3.68 -23.39 28.75
N LEU A 133 2.83 -23.60 27.75
CA LEU A 133 2.85 -22.82 26.51
C LEU A 133 2.55 -21.35 26.78
N ALA A 134 1.48 -21.03 27.50
CA ALA A 134 1.03 -19.64 27.70
C ALA A 134 1.99 -18.79 28.54
N ASN A 135 2.75 -19.41 29.46
CA ASN A 135 3.72 -18.71 30.31
C ASN A 135 5.15 -18.77 29.75
N ALA A 136 5.38 -19.44 28.62
CA ALA A 136 6.68 -19.44 27.99
C ALA A 136 7.04 -18.01 27.55
N PRO A 137 8.28 -17.54 27.77
CA PRO A 137 8.72 -16.21 27.36
C PRO A 137 8.72 -16.01 25.84
N THR A 138 8.91 -17.08 25.08
CA THR A 138 8.97 -17.08 23.63
C THR A 138 8.30 -18.32 23.05
N LEU A 139 7.89 -18.24 21.78
CA LEU A 139 7.40 -19.41 21.04
C LEU A 139 8.44 -20.54 20.97
N ALA A 140 9.72 -20.20 20.82
CA ALA A 140 10.82 -21.17 20.80
C ALA A 140 10.98 -21.91 22.14
N GLU A 141 10.72 -21.24 23.27
CA GLU A 141 10.71 -21.88 24.59
C GLU A 141 9.40 -22.64 24.87
N ALA A 142 8.31 -22.23 24.22
CA ALA A 142 6.99 -22.86 24.35
C ALA A 142 6.94 -24.24 23.68
N PHE A 143 7.67 -24.41 22.57
CA PHE A 143 7.85 -25.67 21.87
C PHE A 143 9.27 -26.19 22.15
N PRO A 144 9.48 -27.04 23.16
CA PRO A 144 10.80 -27.59 23.44
C PRO A 144 11.31 -28.27 22.17
N GLN A 145 12.53 -27.95 21.74
CA GLN A 145 13.13 -28.49 20.52
C GLN A 145 13.05 -30.02 20.53
N GLU A 146 12.06 -30.58 19.84
CA GLU A 146 12.18 -31.94 19.34
C GLU A 146 13.24 -31.88 18.23
N GLU A 147 14.19 -32.82 18.25
CA GLU A 147 15.41 -32.81 17.43
C GLU A 147 15.16 -32.67 15.90
N GLU A 148 13.91 -32.71 15.46
CA GLU A 148 13.49 -32.66 14.07
C GLU A 148 12.92 -31.30 13.60
N PHE A 149 12.36 -30.45 14.48
CA PHE A 149 11.71 -29.18 14.09
C PHE A 149 12.29 -27.97 14.84
N ASP A 150 13.06 -27.14 14.15
CA ASP A 150 13.55 -25.88 14.70
C ASP A 150 12.57 -24.75 14.36
N PHE A 151 11.70 -24.43 15.31
CA PHE A 151 10.75 -23.31 15.21
C PHE A 151 11.45 -21.94 15.31
N SER A 152 12.73 -21.90 15.72
CA SER A 152 13.44 -20.65 15.97
C SER A 152 13.61 -19.82 14.70
N ASP A 153 13.94 -20.41 13.55
CA ASP A 153 14.12 -19.68 12.29
C ASP A 153 12.84 -18.91 11.85
N LEU A 154 11.66 -19.49 12.06
CA LEU A 154 10.38 -18.85 11.74
C LEU A 154 10.04 -17.74 12.74
N VAL A 155 10.34 -17.95 14.02
CA VAL A 155 10.06 -17.02 15.11
C VAL A 155 11.04 -15.84 15.12
N ASP A 156 12.30 -16.08 14.82
CA ASP A 156 13.38 -15.10 14.76
C ASP A 156 13.24 -14.15 13.56
N ALA A 157 12.58 -14.62 12.50
CA ALA A 157 12.23 -13.79 11.35
C ALA A 157 11.05 -12.83 11.62
N MET A 158 10.28 -13.05 12.70
CA MET A 158 9.13 -12.22 13.06
C MET A 158 9.54 -11.08 14.00
N PRO A 159 8.99 -9.86 13.84
CA PRO A 159 9.10 -8.82 14.85
C PRO A 159 8.58 -9.32 16.20
N GLN A 160 9.30 -9.02 17.29
CA GLN A 160 8.98 -9.53 18.64
C GLN A 160 7.51 -9.33 19.02
N GLU A 161 6.96 -8.12 18.82
CA GLU A 161 5.56 -7.84 19.13
C GLU A 161 4.57 -8.66 18.28
N SER A 162 4.94 -9.01 17.03
CA SER A 162 4.12 -9.90 16.19
C SER A 162 4.18 -11.34 16.70
N ALA A 163 5.36 -11.80 17.12
CA ALA A 163 5.56 -13.13 17.69
C ALA A 163 4.77 -13.31 18.99
N GLU A 164 4.73 -12.28 19.87
CA GLU A 164 3.93 -12.29 21.10
C GLU A 164 2.43 -12.42 20.82
N ILE A 165 1.90 -11.71 19.82
CA ILE A 165 0.48 -11.82 19.43
C ILE A 165 0.18 -13.22 18.87
N PHE A 166 1.06 -13.76 18.03
CA PHE A 166 0.91 -15.10 17.47
C PHE A 166 0.93 -16.18 18.55
N HIS A 167 1.86 -16.06 19.51
CA HIS A 167 1.95 -16.94 20.67
C HIS A 167 0.67 -16.92 21.51
N ALA A 168 0.18 -15.73 21.84
CA ALA A 168 -1.08 -15.57 22.56
C ALA A 168 -2.27 -16.16 21.80
N ALA A 169 -2.29 -16.04 20.47
CA ALA A 169 -3.33 -16.64 19.62
C ALA A 169 -3.35 -18.17 19.72
N ILE A 170 -2.17 -18.81 19.63
CA ILE A 170 -2.04 -20.27 19.77
C ILE A 170 -2.46 -20.72 21.16
N ALA A 171 -1.98 -20.04 22.23
CA ALA A 171 -2.36 -20.37 23.60
C ALA A 171 -3.87 -20.27 23.82
N CYS A 172 -4.51 -19.22 23.29
CA CYS A 172 -5.97 -19.09 23.32
C CYS A 172 -6.67 -20.22 22.56
N GLN A 173 -6.14 -20.60 21.39
CA GLN A 173 -6.73 -21.68 20.59
C GLN A 173 -6.67 -23.02 21.33
N LEU A 174 -5.50 -23.39 21.88
CA LEU A 174 -5.35 -24.61 22.66
C LEU A 174 -6.21 -24.62 23.93
N ALA A 175 -6.43 -23.47 24.56
CA ALA A 175 -7.35 -23.33 25.69
C ALA A 175 -8.84 -23.37 25.30
N GLY A 176 -9.18 -23.57 24.02
CA GLY A 176 -10.56 -23.53 23.52
C GLY A 176 -11.18 -22.13 23.46
N MET A 177 -10.39 -21.08 23.67
CA MET A 177 -10.78 -19.68 23.55
C MET A 177 -10.75 -19.23 22.07
N THR A 178 -11.54 -19.90 21.24
CA THR A 178 -11.52 -19.76 19.77
C THR A 178 -11.84 -18.35 19.27
N LYS A 179 -12.74 -17.60 19.95
CA LYS A 179 -13.07 -16.21 19.58
C LYS A 179 -11.88 -15.25 19.81
N PRO A 180 -11.27 -15.19 21.02
CA PRO A 180 -10.02 -14.47 21.24
C PRO A 180 -8.89 -14.89 20.29
N ALA A 181 -8.70 -16.19 20.06
CA ALA A 181 -7.69 -16.70 19.13
C ALA A 181 -7.85 -16.13 17.72
N LYS A 182 -9.08 -16.18 17.17
CA LYS A 182 -9.39 -15.60 15.85
C LYS A 182 -9.09 -14.10 15.76
N LEU A 183 -9.41 -13.35 16.81
CA LEU A 183 -9.10 -11.92 16.85
C LEU A 183 -7.58 -11.69 16.87
N LEU A 184 -6.84 -12.45 17.65
CA LEU A 184 -5.39 -12.34 17.76
C LEU A 184 -4.68 -12.76 16.46
N PHE A 185 -5.13 -13.82 15.79
CA PHE A 185 -4.61 -14.17 14.45
C PHE A 185 -4.82 -13.03 13.45
N LYS A 186 -6.00 -12.41 13.44
CA LYS A 186 -6.26 -11.25 12.59
C LYS A 186 -5.37 -10.05 12.92
N LEU A 187 -5.12 -9.79 14.21
CA LEU A 187 -4.22 -8.73 14.63
C LEU A 187 -2.77 -9.02 14.22
N PHE A 188 -2.35 -10.27 14.35
CA PHE A 188 -1.04 -10.72 13.89
C PHE A 188 -0.87 -10.51 12.38
N THR A 189 -1.83 -10.91 11.55
CA THR A 189 -1.74 -10.73 10.10
C THR A 189 -1.74 -9.26 9.70
N GLN A 190 -2.62 -8.44 10.29
CA GLN A 190 -2.63 -7.01 10.06
C GLN A 190 -1.27 -6.38 10.43
N ARG A 191 -0.70 -6.78 11.56
CA ARG A 191 0.59 -6.26 11.98
C ARG A 191 1.70 -6.65 11.01
N GLN A 192 1.76 -7.90 10.58
CA GLN A 192 2.82 -8.39 9.70
C GLN A 192 2.79 -7.72 8.32
N PHE A 193 1.61 -7.55 7.74
CA PHE A 193 1.47 -7.07 6.36
C PHE A 193 1.30 -5.55 6.25
N ILE A 194 0.77 -4.92 7.30
CA ILE A 194 0.43 -3.49 7.29
C ILE A 194 1.37 -2.74 8.23
N ASP A 195 1.30 -2.98 9.53
CA ASP A 195 1.91 -2.07 10.51
C ASP A 195 3.44 -2.20 10.60
N ALA A 196 3.96 -3.43 10.59
CA ALA A 196 5.39 -3.74 10.66
C ALA A 196 6.05 -3.84 9.27
N ASN A 197 5.28 -3.72 8.20
CA ASN A 197 5.81 -3.72 6.84
C ASN A 197 6.43 -2.35 6.52
N GLU A 198 7.72 -2.19 6.85
CA GLU A 198 8.45 -0.93 6.68
C GLU A 198 8.43 -0.43 5.24
N GLY A 199 8.56 -1.33 4.25
CA GLY A 199 8.51 -0.96 2.83
C GLY A 199 7.17 -0.34 2.44
N TYR A 200 6.07 -0.95 2.85
CA TYR A 200 4.72 -0.42 2.61
C TYR A 200 4.50 0.91 3.35
N GLN A 201 4.86 1.00 4.63
CA GLN A 201 4.66 2.21 5.44
C GLN A 201 5.50 3.39 4.94
N SER A 202 6.75 3.12 4.55
CA SER A 202 7.64 4.11 3.95
C SER A 202 7.07 4.64 2.63
N LEU A 203 6.63 3.73 1.74
CA LEU A 203 6.01 4.10 0.48
C LEU A 203 4.74 4.95 0.67
N GLN A 204 3.85 4.55 1.58
CA GLN A 204 2.64 5.31 1.90
C GLN A 204 2.96 6.72 2.41
N THR A 205 3.97 6.83 3.27
CA THR A 205 4.43 8.11 3.82
C THR A 205 4.98 9.03 2.72
N ASP A 206 5.82 8.49 1.85
CA ASP A 206 6.40 9.25 0.74
C ASP A 206 5.35 9.70 -0.27
N ILE A 207 4.37 8.85 -0.61
CA ILE A 207 3.25 9.24 -1.47
C ILE A 207 2.49 10.42 -0.85
N THR A 208 2.17 10.36 0.44
CA THR A 208 1.48 11.46 1.15
C THR A 208 2.30 12.75 1.11
N LYS A 209 3.63 12.66 1.33
CA LYS A 209 4.54 13.81 1.25
C LYS A 209 4.53 14.45 -0.14
N TYR A 210 4.63 13.64 -1.20
CA TYR A 210 4.60 14.16 -2.57
C TYR A 210 3.23 14.74 -2.94
N LYS A 211 2.12 14.14 -2.49
CA LYS A 211 0.78 14.73 -2.65
C LYS A 211 0.70 16.12 -2.01
N GLY A 212 1.15 16.25 -0.76
CA GLY A 212 1.19 17.54 -0.06
C GLY A 212 2.04 18.58 -0.78
N ALA A 213 3.19 18.18 -1.34
CA ALA A 213 4.03 19.06 -2.15
C ALA A 213 3.33 19.52 -3.44
N ILE A 214 2.65 18.60 -4.15
CA ILE A 214 1.88 18.91 -5.37
C ILE A 214 0.73 19.88 -5.06
N GLU A 215 -0.01 19.66 -3.98
CA GLU A 215 -1.11 20.54 -3.55
C GLU A 215 -0.62 21.93 -3.17
N THR A 216 0.48 21.99 -2.41
CA THR A 216 1.10 23.25 -2.00
C THR A 216 1.59 24.05 -3.22
N ALA A 217 2.22 23.38 -4.19
CA ALA A 217 2.63 23.99 -5.45
C ALA A 217 1.42 24.51 -6.26
N LYS A 218 0.32 23.74 -6.34
CA LYS A 218 -0.93 24.19 -6.98
C LYS A 218 -1.51 25.43 -6.29
N HIS A 219 -1.51 25.47 -4.96
CA HIS A 219 -2.00 26.61 -4.20
C HIS A 219 -1.13 27.86 -4.41
N HIS A 220 0.20 27.71 -4.36
CA HIS A 220 1.12 28.81 -4.64
C HIS A 220 1.02 29.32 -6.07
N SER A 221 0.86 28.43 -7.05
CA SER A 221 0.65 28.80 -8.45
C SER A 221 -0.63 29.65 -8.61
N LYS A 222 -1.76 29.19 -8.04
CA LYS A 222 -3.02 29.97 -8.04
C LYS A 222 -2.89 31.30 -7.32
N LYS A 223 -2.18 31.34 -6.18
CA LYS A 223 -1.93 32.59 -5.42
C LYS A 223 -1.06 33.56 -6.21
N GLY A 224 -0.01 33.06 -6.88
CA GLY A 224 0.87 33.82 -7.74
C GLY A 224 0.13 34.41 -8.94
N GLU A 225 -0.63 33.58 -9.67
CA GLU A 225 -1.51 34.00 -10.76
C GLU A 225 -2.50 35.08 -10.28
N ASN A 226 -3.13 34.86 -9.13
CA ASN A 226 -4.07 35.81 -8.58
C ASN A 226 -3.42 37.14 -8.20
N SER A 227 -2.24 37.11 -7.60
CA SER A 227 -1.48 38.29 -7.18
C SER A 227 -0.93 39.08 -8.38
N HIS A 228 -0.24 38.42 -9.30
CA HIS A 228 0.40 39.04 -10.47
C HIS A 228 -0.63 39.70 -11.39
N HIS A 229 -1.81 39.10 -11.52
CA HIS A 229 -2.89 39.63 -12.35
C HIS A 229 -3.92 40.45 -11.59
N ALA A 230 -3.86 40.58 -10.26
CA ALA A 230 -4.81 41.35 -9.47
C ALA A 230 -4.85 42.83 -9.90
N SER A 231 -3.69 43.48 -9.93
CA SER A 231 -3.62 44.91 -10.29
C SER A 231 -4.05 45.15 -11.74
N ASN A 232 -3.71 44.24 -12.66
CA ASN A 232 -4.14 44.34 -14.04
C ASN A 232 -5.66 44.11 -14.20
N ARG A 233 -6.25 43.17 -13.44
CA ARG A 233 -7.71 42.98 -13.37
C ARG A 233 -8.40 44.23 -12.86
N LYS A 234 -7.92 44.84 -11.77
CA LYS A 234 -8.43 46.10 -11.24
C LYS A 234 -8.40 47.23 -12.28
N ARG A 235 -7.28 47.40 -13.02
CA ARG A 235 -7.20 48.38 -14.13
C ARG A 235 -8.24 48.12 -15.21
N LYS A 236 -8.36 46.85 -15.63
CA LYS A 236 -9.30 46.44 -16.67
C LYS A 236 -10.76 46.64 -16.23
N GLU A 237 -11.11 46.25 -15.02
CA GLU A 237 -12.44 46.43 -14.42
C GLU A 237 -12.82 47.91 -14.34
N PHE A 238 -11.91 48.76 -13.85
CA PHE A 238 -12.11 50.21 -13.81
C PHE A 238 -12.32 50.79 -15.22
N ALA A 239 -11.46 50.44 -16.18
CA ALA A 239 -11.59 50.88 -17.57
C ALA A 239 -12.92 50.44 -18.20
N ILE A 240 -13.32 49.18 -18.02
CA ILE A 240 -14.59 48.65 -18.53
C ILE A 240 -15.79 49.31 -17.85
N GLY A 241 -15.70 49.60 -16.55
CA GLY A 241 -16.70 50.37 -15.81
C GLY A 241 -16.97 51.72 -16.48
N LEU A 242 -15.92 52.53 -16.66
CA LEU A 242 -16.01 53.83 -17.36
C LEU A 242 -16.55 53.70 -18.78
N PHE A 243 -16.13 52.67 -19.52
CA PHE A 243 -16.58 52.43 -20.88
C PHE A 243 -18.08 52.09 -20.97
N LYS A 244 -18.65 51.47 -19.92
CA LYS A 244 -20.07 51.10 -19.86
C LYS A 244 -20.99 52.28 -19.53
N GLU A 245 -20.47 53.33 -18.90
CA GLU A 245 -21.26 54.49 -18.47
C GLU A 245 -21.83 55.32 -19.62
N LYS A 246 -21.15 55.37 -20.77
CA LYS A 246 -21.55 56.18 -21.92
C LYS A 246 -21.41 55.43 -23.24
N PRO A 247 -22.33 55.65 -24.21
CA PRO A 247 -22.15 55.13 -25.56
C PRO A 247 -21.06 55.92 -26.31
N TYR A 248 -20.07 55.21 -26.85
CA TYR A 248 -19.01 55.77 -27.68
C TYR A 248 -19.17 55.29 -29.13
N LYS A 249 -18.81 56.14 -30.12
CA LYS A 249 -18.94 55.79 -31.55
C LYS A 249 -18.07 54.59 -31.93
N ASN A 250 -16.87 54.51 -31.35
CA ASN A 250 -15.97 53.37 -31.51
C ASN A 250 -15.01 53.24 -30.30
N PRO A 251 -14.40 52.05 -30.10
CA PRO A 251 -13.45 51.82 -29.00
C PRO A 251 -12.23 52.74 -29.01
N LYS A 252 -11.79 53.20 -30.19
CA LYS A 252 -10.65 54.12 -30.31
C LYS A 252 -10.98 55.47 -29.69
N GLN A 253 -12.12 56.05 -30.03
CA GLN A 253 -12.63 57.29 -29.45
C GLN A 253 -12.82 57.18 -27.94
N ALA A 254 -13.32 56.04 -27.46
CA ALA A 254 -13.44 55.80 -26.03
C ALA A 254 -12.08 55.78 -25.34
N THR A 255 -11.09 55.12 -25.95
CA THR A 255 -9.72 55.06 -25.45
C THR A 255 -9.10 56.45 -25.37
N GLU A 256 -9.20 57.26 -26.44
CA GLU A 256 -8.67 58.64 -26.46
C GLU A 256 -9.21 59.50 -25.32
N ARG A 257 -10.49 59.34 -24.99
CA ARG A 257 -11.15 60.14 -23.93
C ARG A 257 -10.91 59.61 -22.53
N LEU A 258 -10.90 58.29 -22.35
CA LEU A 258 -10.86 57.66 -21.03
C LEU A 258 -9.46 57.32 -20.56
N PHE A 259 -8.49 57.20 -21.47
CA PHE A 259 -7.14 56.78 -21.13
C PHE A 259 -6.47 57.64 -20.04
N PRO A 260 -6.57 58.99 -20.03
CA PRO A 260 -6.00 59.79 -18.95
C PRO A 260 -6.48 59.35 -17.56
N SER A 261 -7.80 59.22 -17.36
CA SER A 261 -8.38 58.79 -16.09
C SER A 261 -8.02 57.34 -15.73
N ILE A 262 -7.92 56.46 -16.72
CA ILE A 262 -7.49 55.07 -16.51
C ILE A 262 -6.01 55.01 -16.11
N ASN A 263 -5.18 55.87 -16.69
CA ASN A 263 -3.76 55.98 -16.36
C ASN A 263 -3.55 56.55 -14.96
N ASP A 264 -4.33 57.57 -14.57
CA ASP A 264 -4.30 58.12 -13.21
C ASP A 264 -4.70 57.07 -12.17
N TYR A 265 -5.74 56.28 -12.46
CA TYR A 265 -6.12 55.16 -11.60
C TYR A 265 -5.01 54.10 -11.53
N ALA A 266 -4.41 53.74 -12.66
CA ALA A 266 -3.28 52.80 -12.71
C ALA A 266 -2.10 53.26 -11.84
N ASN A 267 -1.80 54.56 -11.85
CA ASN A 267 -0.80 55.17 -10.99
C ASN A 267 -1.21 55.12 -9.50
N SER A 268 -2.48 55.38 -9.19
CA SER A 268 -2.99 55.37 -7.81
C SER A 268 -2.92 53.99 -7.13
N ILE A 269 -2.96 52.91 -7.91
CA ILE A 269 -2.81 51.53 -7.41
C ILE A 269 -1.36 51.01 -7.51
N ASN A 270 -0.37 51.90 -7.71
CA ASN A 270 1.05 51.57 -7.89
C ASN A 270 1.30 50.53 -9.01
N HIS A 271 0.52 50.58 -10.09
CA HIS A 271 0.66 49.70 -11.23
C HIS A 271 0.55 50.49 -12.54
N PRO A 272 1.53 51.37 -12.84
CA PRO A 272 1.51 52.19 -14.05
C PRO A 272 1.57 51.34 -15.33
N PHE A 273 1.15 51.92 -16.45
CA PHE A 273 1.49 51.35 -17.75
C PHE A 273 2.96 51.59 -18.06
N THR A 274 3.62 50.66 -18.76
CA THR A 274 5.04 50.78 -19.14
C THR A 274 5.34 52.04 -19.93
N SER A 275 4.40 52.46 -20.77
CA SER A 275 4.42 53.73 -21.46
C SER A 275 3.00 54.14 -21.84
N GLU A 276 2.82 55.42 -22.14
CA GLU A 276 1.54 55.96 -22.60
C GLU A 276 1.03 55.22 -23.85
N TYR A 277 1.92 55.00 -24.82
CA TYR A 277 1.61 54.26 -26.06
C TYR A 277 1.16 52.82 -25.79
N GLN A 278 1.90 52.08 -24.96
CA GLN A 278 1.53 50.70 -24.62
C GLN A 278 0.23 50.64 -23.80
N GLY A 279 0.02 51.60 -22.89
CA GLY A 279 -1.21 51.70 -22.12
C GLY A 279 -2.42 51.95 -23.02
N PHE A 280 -2.30 52.88 -23.95
CA PHE A 280 -3.35 53.21 -24.90
C PHE A 280 -3.74 52.00 -25.75
N GLN A 281 -2.77 51.27 -26.31
CA GLN A 281 -3.01 50.05 -27.07
C GLN A 281 -3.68 48.96 -26.23
N THR A 282 -3.28 48.83 -24.96
CA THR A 282 -3.84 47.84 -24.03
C THR A 282 -5.30 48.13 -23.73
N VAL A 283 -5.64 49.37 -23.38
CA VAL A 283 -7.02 49.80 -23.11
C VAL A 283 -7.90 49.67 -24.35
N TYR A 284 -7.39 50.06 -25.53
CA TYR A 284 -8.10 49.88 -26.79
C TYR A 284 -8.47 48.41 -27.06
N ARG A 285 -7.54 47.47 -26.81
CA ARG A 285 -7.81 46.03 -26.94
C ARG A 285 -8.87 45.55 -25.95
N TRP A 286 -8.88 46.06 -24.72
CA TRP A 286 -9.93 45.73 -23.74
C TRP A 286 -11.31 46.21 -24.21
N PHE A 287 -11.42 47.43 -24.70
CA PHE A 287 -12.69 47.97 -25.21
C PHE A 287 -13.16 47.27 -26.48
N LEU A 288 -12.24 46.87 -27.37
CA LEU A 288 -12.56 46.03 -28.52
C LEU A 288 -13.15 44.68 -28.10
N ALA A 289 -12.54 44.02 -27.12
CA ALA A 289 -13.03 42.73 -26.62
C ALA A 289 -14.42 42.89 -25.97
N GLU A 290 -14.61 43.92 -25.15
CA GLU A 290 -15.90 44.18 -24.51
C GLU A 290 -17.01 44.47 -25.52
N ARG A 291 -16.70 45.19 -26.62
CA ARG A 291 -17.68 45.47 -27.69
C ARG A 291 -18.04 44.23 -28.50
N LYS A 292 -17.16 43.23 -28.60
CA LYS A 292 -17.45 41.95 -29.27
C LYS A 292 -18.32 41.02 -28.43
N ASN A 293 -18.33 41.22 -27.11
CA ASN A 293 -19.10 40.41 -26.17
C ASN A 293 -20.51 40.99 -25.89
N LYS A 294 -20.88 42.10 -26.55
CA LYS A 294 -22.24 42.66 -26.60
C LYS A 294 -22.89 42.29 -27.92
#